data_AF-A0A444CLA5-F1
#
_entry.id   AF-A0A444CLA5-F1
#
_cell.length_a   1.000
_cell.length_b   1.000
_cell.length_c   1.000
_cell.angle_alpha   90.00
_cell.angle_beta   90.00
_cell.angle_gamma   90.00
#
_symmetry.space_group_name_H-M   'P 1'
#
loop_
_entity.id
_entity.type
_entity.pdbx_description
1 polymer ?
#
loop_
_entity_poly.entity_id
_entity_poly.type
_entity_poly.pdbx_seq_one_letter_code
_entity_poly.pdbx_strand_id
1 'polypeptide(L)'
;MKLAVPLLLLAVISAAASAVSAAVPKVPAVYVFGDSTADVGNNNYLPGKDAKADFPHYGVDFPHQTPTGRFSNGYNAIDFLGAYLRG
;
A
#
# COMPACT_ATOMS: atom_id res chain seq x y z
N MET A 1 -21.88 -28.11 36.77
CA MET A 1 -21.31 -28.50 35.45
C MET A 1 -22.21 -28.13 34.26
N LYS A 2 -23.54 -28.30 34.32
CA LYS A 2 -24.46 -28.02 33.19
C LYS A 2 -24.47 -26.56 32.67
N LEU A 3 -24.16 -25.58 33.53
CA LEU A 3 -24.10 -24.15 33.17
C LEU A 3 -22.70 -23.64 32.81
N ALA A 4 -21.64 -24.40 33.15
CA ALA A 4 -20.25 -23.96 32.95
C ALA A 4 -19.83 -24.07 31.48
N VAL A 5 -20.26 -25.13 30.80
CA VAL A 5 -19.99 -25.37 29.37
C VAL A 5 -20.61 -24.29 28.48
N PRO A 6 -21.90 -23.92 28.60
CA PRO A 6 -22.47 -22.85 27.78
C PRO A 6 -21.85 -21.48 28.07
N LEU A 7 -21.44 -21.22 29.32
CA LEU A 7 -20.75 -19.97 29.67
C LEU A 7 -19.35 -19.89 29.05
N LEU A 8 -18.62 -21.02 29.03
CA LEU A 8 -17.31 -21.12 28.40
C LEU A 8 -17.41 -20.96 26.88
N LEU A 9 -18.41 -21.59 26.24
CA LEU A 9 -18.70 -21.42 24.82
C LEU A 9 -19.01 -19.95 24.47
N LEU A 10 -19.83 -19.29 25.29
CA LEU A 10 -20.15 -17.87 25.08
C LEU A 10 -18.90 -16.99 25.21
N ALA A 11 -18.06 -17.24 26.21
CA ALA A 11 -16.80 -16.52 26.39
C ALA A 11 -15.84 -16.71 25.20
N VAL A 12 -15.73 -17.93 24.67
CA VAL A 12 -14.91 -18.22 23.48
C VAL A 12 -15.45 -17.52 22.24
N ILE A 13 -16.76 -17.50 22.04
CA ILE A 13 -17.40 -16.80 20.91
C ILE A 13 -17.17 -15.29 20.99
N SER A 14 -17.32 -14.69 22.18
CA SER A 14 -17.05 -13.26 22.39
C SER A 14 -15.58 -12.90 22.18
N ALA A 15 -14.65 -13.74 22.65
CA ALA A 15 -13.21 -13.53 22.42
C ALA A 15 -12.86 -13.63 20.92
N ALA A 16 -13.43 -14.60 20.20
CA ALA A 16 -13.23 -14.74 18.76
C ALA A 16 -13.80 -13.55 17.97
N ALA A 17 -14.97 -13.02 18.36
CA ALA A 17 -15.57 -11.84 17.73
C ALA A 17 -14.72 -10.57 17.93
N SER A 18 -14.06 -10.44 19.08
CA SER A 18 -13.19 -9.30 19.41
C SER A 18 -11.88 -9.28 18.60
N ALA A 19 -11.43 -10.46 18.16
CA ALA A 19 -10.21 -10.60 17.35
C ALA A 19 -10.41 -10.21 15.87
N VAL A 20 -11.64 -9.93 15.43
CA VAL A 20 -12.00 -9.61 14.04
C VAL A 20 -12.30 -8.11 13.85
N SER A 21 -11.73 -7.24 14.68
CA SER A 21 -11.66 -5.81 14.32
C SER A 21 -10.47 -5.59 13.39
N ALA A 22 -10.66 -5.88 12.10
CA ALA A 22 -9.74 -5.38 11.09
C ALA A 22 -9.81 -3.85 11.11
N ALA A 23 -8.68 -3.18 11.38
CA ALA A 23 -8.61 -1.74 11.33
C ALA A 23 -9.00 -1.27 9.91
N VAL A 24 -10.14 -0.60 9.78
CA VAL A 24 -10.55 0.00 8.51
C VAL A 24 -9.62 1.19 8.25
N PRO A 25 -8.94 1.26 7.09
CA PRO A 25 -8.12 2.42 6.75
C PRO A 25 -8.98 3.68 6.80
N LYS A 26 -8.51 4.71 7.52
CA LYS A 26 -9.22 5.99 7.60
C LYS A 26 -9.37 6.66 6.24
N VAL A 27 -8.42 6.40 5.34
CA VAL A 27 -8.47 6.82 3.95
C VAL A 27 -8.48 5.57 3.07
N PRO A 28 -9.64 5.19 2.50
CA PRO A 28 -9.76 3.95 1.75
C PRO A 28 -9.06 4.00 0.38
N ALA A 29 -8.85 5.19 -0.19
CA ALA A 29 -8.17 5.38 -1.47
C ALA A 29 -7.61 6.80 -1.61
N VAL A 30 -6.56 6.94 -2.45
CA VAL A 30 -5.98 8.22 -2.86
C VAL A 30 -5.93 8.26 -4.38
N TYR A 31 -6.44 9.33 -4.98
CA TYR A 31 -6.30 9.60 -6.41
C TYR A 31 -5.21 10.65 -6.60
N VAL A 32 -4.23 10.33 -7.44
CA VAL A 32 -2.99 11.11 -7.57
C VAL A 32 -2.94 11.70 -8.97
N PHE A 33 -2.88 13.02 -9.04
CA PHE A 33 -2.66 13.78 -10.27
C PHE A 33 -1.35 14.55 -10.11
N GLY A 34 -0.58 14.68 -11.19
CA GLY A 34 0.69 15.39 -11.15
C GLY A 34 1.54 15.15 -12.38
N ASP A 35 2.84 15.23 -12.17
CA ASP A 35 3.88 15.09 -13.18
C ASP A 35 4.86 13.97 -12.79
N SER A 36 6.12 14.06 -13.26
CA SER A 36 7.19 13.11 -12.95
C SER A 36 7.42 12.89 -11.45
N THR A 37 7.13 13.88 -10.61
CA THR A 37 7.30 13.78 -9.15
C THR A 37 6.31 12.82 -8.49
N ALA A 38 5.16 12.59 -9.14
CA ALA A 38 4.12 11.70 -8.67
C ALA A 38 4.02 10.40 -9.50
N ASP A 39 4.68 10.34 -10.66
CA ASP A 39 4.62 9.19 -11.56
C ASP A 39 5.22 7.93 -10.89
N VAL A 40 4.49 6.83 -11.02
CA VAL A 40 4.83 5.50 -10.51
C VAL A 40 5.19 4.51 -11.62
N GLY A 41 5.36 5.01 -12.85
CA GLY A 41 5.61 4.22 -14.07
C GLY A 41 4.45 4.24 -15.07
N ASN A 42 3.47 5.14 -14.90
CA ASN A 42 2.34 5.30 -15.81
C ASN A 42 2.82 5.64 -17.23
N ASN A 43 3.87 6.45 -17.35
CA ASN A 43 4.41 6.85 -18.65
C ASN A 43 4.93 5.68 -19.50
N ASN A 44 5.28 4.54 -18.88
CA ASN A 44 5.72 3.35 -19.63
C ASN A 44 4.63 2.80 -20.54
N TYR A 45 3.36 3.10 -20.24
CA TYR A 45 2.19 2.58 -20.94
C TYR A 45 1.52 3.61 -21.86
N LEU A 46 1.98 4.88 -21.86
CA LEU A 46 1.39 5.92 -22.70
C LEU A 46 2.00 5.90 -24.12
N PRO A 47 1.17 5.87 -25.18
CA PRO A 47 1.66 5.88 -26.55
C PRO A 47 2.30 7.23 -26.92
N GLY A 48 3.43 7.19 -27.62
CA GLY A 48 4.11 8.38 -28.16
C GLY A 48 4.76 9.27 -27.08
N LYS A 49 5.08 8.73 -25.90
CA LYS A 49 5.82 9.43 -24.84
C LYS A 49 7.24 8.87 -24.70
N ASP A 50 8.22 9.75 -24.85
CA ASP A 50 9.64 9.42 -24.67
C ASP A 50 10.14 9.72 -23.25
N ALA A 51 9.38 10.47 -22.46
CA ALA A 51 9.69 10.75 -21.06
C ALA A 51 9.36 9.52 -20.20
N LYS A 52 10.29 8.57 -20.16
CA LYS A 52 10.23 7.37 -19.32
C LYS A 52 11.39 7.35 -18.33
N ALA A 53 11.22 6.62 -17.23
CA ALA A 53 12.26 6.38 -16.24
C ALA A 53 12.43 4.88 -15.97
N ASP A 54 12.28 4.07 -17.03
CA ASP A 54 12.41 2.61 -17.06
C ASP A 54 13.80 2.16 -17.52
N PHE A 55 14.81 3.02 -17.38
CA PHE A 55 16.19 2.78 -17.81
C PHE A 55 17.19 2.96 -16.65
N PRO A 56 18.47 2.53 -16.82
CA PRO A 56 19.47 2.60 -15.76
C PRO A 56 19.63 4.00 -15.15
N HIS A 57 20.12 4.05 -13.90
CA HIS A 57 20.19 5.22 -13.01
C HIS A 57 18.91 5.52 -12.20
N TYR A 58 17.73 5.02 -12.61
CA TYR A 58 16.52 5.06 -11.79
C TYR A 58 16.35 3.78 -10.98
N GLY A 59 15.63 3.88 -9.86
CA GLY A 59 15.28 2.73 -9.02
C GLY A 59 16.43 2.07 -8.24
N VAL A 60 17.59 2.72 -8.14
CA VAL A 60 18.81 2.21 -7.47
C VAL A 60 18.59 1.85 -6.00
N ASP A 61 17.70 2.56 -5.30
CA ASP A 61 17.39 2.35 -3.88
C ASP A 61 16.25 1.35 -3.66
N PHE A 62 15.64 0.79 -4.71
CA PHE A 62 14.68 -0.31 -4.56
C PHE A 62 15.36 -1.63 -4.17
N PRO A 63 14.65 -2.55 -3.49
CA PRO A 63 15.21 -3.85 -3.10
C PRO A 63 15.84 -4.66 -4.25
N HIS A 64 15.36 -4.46 -5.48
CA HIS A 64 15.85 -5.13 -6.68
C HIS A 64 16.63 -4.21 -7.62
N GLN A 65 16.92 -2.97 -7.20
CA GLN A 65 17.63 -1.97 -7.98
C GLN A 65 17.08 -1.81 -9.42
N THR A 66 15.77 -1.98 -9.57
CA THR A 66 15.10 -2.08 -10.86
C THR A 66 14.45 -0.74 -11.20
N PRO A 67 14.67 -0.21 -12.42
CA PRO A 67 13.98 0.99 -12.85
C PRO A 67 12.49 0.66 -13.09
N THR A 68 11.62 1.27 -12.30
CA THR A 68 10.17 0.99 -12.31
C THR A 68 9.38 1.96 -13.19
N GLY A 69 10.02 2.98 -13.77
CA GLY A 69 9.35 4.10 -14.43
C GLY A 69 9.10 5.31 -13.52
N ARG A 70 9.57 5.27 -12.28
CA ARG A 70 9.60 6.42 -11.36
C ARG A 70 10.81 7.30 -11.66
N PHE A 71 10.61 8.62 -11.72
CA PHE A 71 11.68 9.60 -11.92
C PHE A 71 12.48 9.86 -10.63
N SER A 72 12.93 8.78 -9.98
CA SER A 72 13.66 8.76 -8.71
C SER A 72 14.45 7.47 -8.55
N ASN A 73 15.34 7.42 -7.55
CA ASN A 73 16.04 6.19 -7.19
C ASN A 73 15.16 5.20 -6.41
N GLY A 74 13.97 5.59 -5.96
CA GLY A 74 13.14 4.76 -5.08
C GLY A 74 11.72 5.29 -4.95
N TYR A 75 11.10 5.08 -3.78
CA TYR A 75 9.78 5.62 -3.48
C TYR A 75 9.75 7.15 -3.54
N ASN A 76 8.66 7.70 -4.07
CA ASN A 76 8.40 9.14 -4.11
C ASN A 76 7.51 9.56 -2.92
N ALA A 77 7.25 10.85 -2.78
CA ALA A 77 6.47 11.40 -1.66
C ALA A 77 5.07 10.76 -1.51
N ILE A 78 4.48 10.30 -2.61
CA ILE A 78 3.14 9.71 -2.62
C ILE A 78 3.13 8.31 -1.99
N ASP A 79 4.20 7.53 -2.13
CA ASP A 79 4.29 6.23 -1.45
C ASP A 79 4.35 6.39 0.06
N PHE A 80 5.13 7.37 0.54
CA PHE A 80 5.22 7.68 1.97
C PHE A 80 3.90 8.20 2.51
N LEU A 81 3.18 9.03 1.73
CA LEU A 81 1.82 9.44 2.07
C LEU A 81 0.87 8.23 2.14
N GLY A 82 0.93 7.32 1.17
CA GLY A 82 0.12 6.10 1.18
C GLY A 82 0.42 5.20 2.38
N ALA A 83 1.69 5.07 2.76
CA ALA A 83 2.10 4.33 3.95
C ALA A 83 1.57 5.00 5.23
N TYR A 84 1.69 6.32 5.34
CA TYR A 84 1.17 7.09 6.46
C TYR A 84 -0.35 6.98 6.62
N LEU A 85 -1.09 6.96 5.50
CA LEU A 85 -2.55 6.86 5.50
C LEU A 85 -3.07 5.44 5.76
N ARG A 86 -2.24 4.41 5.55
CA ARG A 86 -2.60 3.00 5.77
C ARG A 86 -2.79 2.65 7.26
N GLY A 87 -2.10 3.36 8.16
CA GLY A 87 -2.10 3.09 9.60
C GLY A 87 -1.02 2.10 10.01
#